data_AF-A0A4R4ZMN3-F1
#
_entry.id   AF-A0A4R4ZMN3-F1
#
_cell.length_a   1.000
_cell.length_b   1.000
_cell.length_c   1.000
_cell.angle_alpha   90.00
_cell.angle_beta   90.00
_cell.angle_gamma   90.00
#
_symmetry.space_group_name_H-M   'P 1'
#
loop_
_entity.id
_entity.type
_entity.pdbx_description
1 polymer ?
#
loop_
_entity_poly.entity_id
_entity_poly.type
_entity_poly.pdbx_seq_one_letter_code
_entity_poly.pdbx_strand_id
1 'polypeptide(L)'
;MPEKKRPRIPPLLLPIGAGALVVIAVAIALILVSGGDKTADPGPGTSTTPATPTAPYTPPAGAIPVEFGVSVVPLPGWTVLETEKRGKELVTYAPNGDPRGFFWVRQKQNVAAGAYLLAIIEGETENEIAHLGKQRNLPCPKDVLEECIAMSYTSTAKDKTGADVAVQGYVEVYVRKDKVATAIDFRTRVDYAPKAEADAIQMKTSVLNSL
;
A
#
# COMPACT_ATOMS: atom_id res chain seq x y z
N MET A 1 37.99 37.98 20.73
CA MET A 1 37.31 37.79 22.03
C MET A 1 35.80 37.82 21.79
N PRO A 2 35.01 37.11 22.62
CA PRO A 2 34.16 36.01 22.18
C PRO A 2 32.71 36.41 21.81
N GLU A 3 32.16 35.68 20.84
CA GLU A 3 30.75 35.74 20.44
C GLU A 3 29.88 35.08 21.53
N LYS A 4 28.93 35.84 22.09
CA LYS A 4 28.03 35.39 23.16
C LYS A 4 27.03 34.36 22.61
N LYS A 5 27.13 33.11 23.09
CA LYS A 5 26.09 32.08 22.98
C LYS A 5 24.78 32.58 23.63
N ARG A 6 23.66 32.53 22.91
CA ARG A 6 22.31 32.62 23.49
C ARG A 6 21.73 31.21 23.72
N PRO A 7 21.01 30.99 24.83
CA PRO A 7 20.68 29.67 25.33
C PRO A 7 19.49 29.04 24.61
N ARG A 8 19.57 27.72 24.40
CA ARG A 8 18.43 26.82 24.15
C ARG A 8 17.60 26.71 25.43
N ILE A 9 16.29 26.95 25.35
CA ILE A 9 15.31 26.46 26.32
C ILE A 9 14.15 25.83 25.52
N PRO A 10 13.75 24.58 25.79
CA PRO A 10 12.59 23.93 25.18
C PRO A 10 11.31 24.26 25.95
N PRO A 11 10.12 24.22 25.31
CA PRO A 11 8.89 24.06 26.05
C PRO A 11 8.17 22.77 25.62
N LEU A 12 8.45 21.69 26.35
CA LEU A 12 7.42 20.71 26.67
C LEU A 12 6.63 21.33 27.83
N LEU A 13 5.38 21.72 27.61
CA LEU A 13 4.35 21.87 28.65
C LEU A 13 2.97 22.03 27.96
N LEU A 14 2.10 21.07 28.26
CA LEU A 14 0.73 20.89 27.78
C LEU A 14 -0.19 22.09 28.07
N PRO A 15 -1.31 22.19 27.34
CA PRO A 15 -2.58 22.41 28.02
C PRO A 15 -3.52 21.21 27.81
N ILE A 16 -3.60 20.36 28.85
CA ILE A 16 -4.77 19.54 29.13
C ILE A 16 -5.86 20.52 29.56
N GLY A 17 -6.97 20.60 28.81
CA GLY A 17 -8.16 21.32 29.24
C GLY A 17 -8.76 22.30 28.24
N ALA A 18 -9.18 21.82 27.07
CA ALA A 18 -10.14 22.56 26.22
C ALA A 18 -10.90 21.67 25.20
N GLY A 19 -10.79 20.34 25.28
CA GLY A 19 -11.36 19.43 24.26
C GLY A 19 -12.75 18.87 24.57
N ALA A 20 -13.20 18.89 25.83
CA ALA A 20 -14.42 18.20 26.24
C ALA A 20 -15.73 18.96 25.93
N LEU A 21 -15.68 20.28 25.78
CA LEU A 21 -16.88 21.10 25.54
C LEU A 21 -17.32 21.12 24.07
N VAL A 22 -16.41 20.94 23.12
CA VAL A 22 -16.74 20.94 21.68
C VAL A 22 -17.47 19.65 21.29
N VAL A 23 -17.11 18.51 21.88
CA VAL A 23 -17.73 17.21 21.57
C VAL A 23 -19.20 17.15 22.06
N ILE A 24 -19.49 17.75 23.23
CA ILE A 24 -20.86 17.80 23.76
C ILE A 24 -21.76 18.70 22.91
N ALA A 25 -21.24 19.83 22.42
CA ALA A 25 -22.02 20.75 21.57
C ALA A 25 -22.39 20.14 20.20
N VAL A 26 -21.50 19.35 19.58
CA VAL A 26 -21.78 18.68 18.30
C VAL A 26 -22.77 17.51 18.49
N ALA A 27 -22.69 16.78 19.61
CA ALA A 27 -23.62 15.71 19.93
C ALA A 27 -25.05 16.23 20.16
N ILE A 28 -25.22 17.37 20.84
CA ILE A 28 -26.53 17.99 21.04
C ILE A 28 -27.09 18.59 19.74
N ALA A 29 -26.23 19.14 18.88
CA ALA A 29 -26.65 19.63 17.56
C ALA A 29 -27.13 18.51 16.62
N LEU A 30 -26.50 17.32 16.66
CA LEU A 30 -26.96 16.16 15.88
C LEU A 30 -28.27 15.57 16.39
N ILE A 31 -28.52 15.61 17.71
CA ILE A 31 -29.77 15.13 18.32
C ILE A 31 -30.91 16.15 18.08
N LEU A 32 -30.63 17.45 18.04
CA LEU A 32 -31.65 18.48 17.79
C LEU A 32 -32.04 18.66 16.31
N VAL A 33 -31.18 18.24 15.36
CA VAL A 33 -31.53 18.24 13.91
C VAL A 33 -32.29 16.98 13.49
N SER A 34 -32.33 15.95 14.34
CA SER A 34 -33.04 14.68 14.05
C SER A 34 -34.43 14.57 14.69
N GLY A 35 -34.90 15.60 15.41
CA GLY A 35 -36.24 15.66 16.02
C GLY A 35 -37.22 16.55 15.25
N GLY A 36 -37.88 16.00 14.23
CA GLY A 36 -38.89 16.71 13.45
C GLY A 36 -39.87 15.73 12.78
N ASP A 37 -40.91 15.38 13.54
CA ASP A 37 -41.97 14.43 13.21
C ASP A 37 -42.87 14.94 12.06
N LYS A 38 -43.03 14.15 10.98
CA LYS A 38 -44.18 14.15 10.05
C LYS A 38 -44.28 12.79 9.32
N THR A 39 -45.21 11.96 9.79
CA THR A 39 -45.95 10.90 9.05
C THR A 39 -45.38 10.46 7.71
N ALA A 40 -44.75 9.29 7.67
CA ALA A 40 -44.56 8.48 6.48
C ALA A 40 -44.86 7.01 6.80
N ASP A 41 -45.63 6.37 5.92
CA ASP A 41 -45.97 4.95 5.89
C ASP A 41 -44.78 4.03 6.20
N PRO A 42 -44.95 2.90 6.92
CA PRO A 42 -43.93 1.85 6.95
C PRO A 42 -43.93 1.14 5.59
N GLY A 43 -43.21 1.70 4.62
CA GLY A 43 -42.84 0.99 3.40
C GLY A 43 -42.06 -0.28 3.76
N PRO A 44 -42.19 -1.38 2.99
CA PRO A 44 -41.57 -2.65 3.32
C PRO A 44 -40.06 -2.47 3.46
N GLY A 45 -39.56 -2.70 4.67
CA GLY A 45 -38.15 -2.63 4.98
C GLY A 45 -37.37 -3.48 3.98
N THR A 46 -36.39 -2.86 3.33
CA THR A 46 -35.36 -3.57 2.59
C THR A 46 -34.66 -4.50 3.57
N SER A 47 -35.08 -5.76 3.57
CA SER A 47 -34.39 -6.85 4.22
C SER A 47 -32.95 -6.84 3.70
N THR A 48 -32.02 -6.37 4.52
CA THR A 48 -30.60 -6.57 4.29
C THR A 48 -30.35 -8.06 4.35
N THR A 49 -30.31 -8.71 3.19
CA THR A 49 -29.87 -10.08 3.06
C THR A 49 -28.52 -10.20 3.78
N PRO A 50 -28.37 -11.11 4.76
CA PRO A 50 -27.08 -11.38 5.37
C PRO A 50 -26.09 -11.71 4.25
N ALA A 51 -24.97 -10.99 4.18
CA ALA A 51 -23.90 -11.32 3.26
C ALA A 51 -23.49 -12.78 3.52
N THR A 52 -23.61 -13.62 2.51
CA THR A 52 -23.10 -15.00 2.56
C THR A 52 -21.64 -14.93 3.02
N PRO A 53 -21.23 -15.74 4.03
CA PRO A 53 -19.83 -15.79 4.43
C PRO A 53 -18.97 -16.02 3.19
N THR A 54 -18.08 -15.08 2.89
CA THR A 54 -17.13 -15.26 1.79
C THR A 54 -16.28 -16.46 2.18
N ALA A 55 -16.34 -17.53 1.38
CA ALA A 55 -15.50 -18.70 1.62
C ALA A 55 -14.03 -18.25 1.74
N PRO A 56 -13.25 -18.83 2.68
CA PRO A 56 -11.85 -18.49 2.81
C PRO A 56 -11.13 -18.72 1.47
N TYR A 57 -10.36 -17.73 1.03
CA TYR A 57 -9.62 -17.83 -0.22
C TYR A 57 -8.68 -19.04 -0.16
N THR A 58 -8.80 -19.92 -1.16
CA THR A 58 -7.87 -21.02 -1.37
C THR A 58 -6.99 -20.68 -2.56
N PRO A 59 -5.68 -20.45 -2.36
CA PRO A 59 -4.78 -20.16 -3.45
C PRO A 59 -4.77 -21.27 -4.50
N PRO A 60 -4.71 -20.94 -5.81
CA PRO A 60 -4.60 -21.94 -6.85
C PRO A 60 -3.26 -22.69 -6.78
N ALA A 61 -3.17 -23.83 -7.47
CA ALA A 61 -1.91 -24.56 -7.60
C ALA A 61 -0.80 -23.66 -8.19
N GLY A 62 0.39 -23.72 -7.61
CA GLY A 62 1.52 -22.88 -8.00
C GLY A 62 1.54 -21.48 -7.38
N ALA A 63 0.54 -21.13 -6.56
CA ALA A 63 0.62 -19.92 -5.74
C ALA A 63 1.78 -20.02 -4.74
N ILE A 64 2.55 -18.94 -4.63
CA ILE A 64 3.69 -18.82 -3.74
C ILE A 64 3.24 -18.11 -2.46
N PRO A 65 3.33 -18.77 -1.29
CA PRO A 65 3.00 -18.14 -0.02
C PRO A 65 4.04 -17.06 0.35
N VAL A 66 3.56 -15.92 0.81
CA VAL A 66 4.39 -14.83 1.34
C VAL A 66 4.48 -14.97 2.86
N GLU A 67 3.43 -14.59 3.59
CA GLU A 67 3.13 -14.87 5.02
C GLU A 67 1.68 -14.39 5.30
N PHE A 68 1.17 -14.57 6.52
CA PHE A 68 -0.14 -14.02 6.98
C PHE A 68 -1.35 -14.29 6.06
N GLY A 69 -1.37 -15.42 5.35
CA GLY A 69 -2.43 -15.80 4.42
C GLY A 69 -2.28 -15.21 3.01
N VAL A 70 -1.27 -14.36 2.76
CA VAL A 70 -1.04 -13.75 1.46
C VAL A 70 -0.23 -14.67 0.55
N SER A 71 -0.64 -14.74 -0.72
CA SER A 71 0.04 -15.50 -1.77
C SER A 71 0.11 -14.71 -3.06
N VAL A 72 1.14 -14.94 -3.85
CA VAL A 72 1.28 -14.42 -5.22
C VAL A 72 1.30 -15.58 -6.21
N VAL A 73 0.60 -15.45 -7.33
CA VAL A 73 0.64 -16.40 -8.44
C VAL A 73 1.53 -15.80 -9.53
N PRO A 74 2.74 -16.31 -9.74
CA PRO A 74 3.60 -15.83 -10.83
C PRO A 74 2.96 -16.10 -12.19
N LEU A 75 3.13 -15.16 -13.13
CA LEU A 75 2.76 -15.37 -14.52
C LEU A 75 3.88 -16.06 -15.31
N PRO A 76 3.57 -16.67 -16.47
CA PRO A 76 4.59 -17.23 -17.35
C PRO A 76 5.70 -16.23 -17.66
N GLY A 77 6.95 -16.64 -17.48
CA GLY A 77 8.13 -15.79 -17.67
C GLY A 77 8.54 -14.98 -16.42
N TRP A 78 7.81 -15.11 -15.31
CA TRP A 78 8.20 -14.58 -14.01
C TRP A 78 8.68 -15.70 -13.09
N THR A 79 9.80 -15.48 -12.43
CA THR A 79 10.42 -16.45 -11.51
C THR A 79 10.77 -15.78 -10.19
N VAL A 80 10.84 -16.56 -9.11
CA VAL A 80 11.33 -16.05 -7.82
C VAL A 80 12.79 -15.67 -7.95
N LEU A 81 13.11 -14.42 -7.63
CA LEU A 81 14.47 -13.91 -7.51
C LEU A 81 14.98 -14.08 -6.08
N GLU A 82 14.20 -13.57 -5.12
CA GLU A 82 14.60 -13.48 -3.73
C GLU A 82 13.48 -13.95 -2.79
N THR A 83 13.86 -14.58 -1.68
CA THR A 83 12.92 -15.07 -0.68
C THR A 83 13.29 -14.54 0.69
N GLU A 84 12.42 -13.68 1.21
CA GLU A 84 12.46 -13.24 2.59
C GLU A 84 11.45 -14.01 3.42
N LYS A 85 11.64 -13.95 4.75
CA LYS A 85 10.68 -14.51 5.71
C LYS A 85 9.24 -14.06 5.40
N ARG A 86 9.08 -12.75 5.16
CA ARG A 86 7.79 -12.07 4.91
C ARG A 86 7.70 -11.47 3.52
N GLY A 87 8.47 -11.98 2.56
CA GLY A 87 8.58 -11.37 1.25
C GLY A 87 8.91 -12.37 0.15
N LYS A 88 8.45 -12.07 -1.07
CA LYS A 88 8.77 -12.81 -2.29
C LYS A 88 8.95 -11.83 -3.43
N GLU A 89 10.16 -11.79 -3.97
CA GLU A 89 10.48 -10.97 -5.14
C GLU A 89 10.44 -11.85 -6.39
N LEU A 90 9.68 -11.41 -7.39
CA LEU A 90 9.60 -12.04 -8.70
C LEU A 90 10.31 -11.16 -9.73
N VAL A 91 10.92 -11.78 -10.72
CA VAL A 91 11.65 -11.11 -11.79
C VAL A 91 11.28 -11.71 -13.14
N THR A 92 11.33 -10.91 -14.19
CA THR A 92 11.28 -11.36 -15.58
C THR A 92 12.49 -10.83 -16.37
N TYR A 93 12.94 -11.63 -17.32
CA TYR A 93 14.18 -11.39 -18.06
C TYR A 93 13.95 -11.21 -19.56
N ALA A 94 14.80 -10.40 -20.17
CA ALA A 94 15.01 -10.36 -21.60
C ALA A 94 15.64 -11.67 -22.12
N PRO A 95 15.56 -11.97 -23.43
CA PRO A 95 16.23 -13.13 -24.01
C PRO A 95 17.75 -13.18 -23.80
N ASN A 96 18.39 -12.01 -23.62
CA ASN A 96 19.82 -11.89 -23.30
C ASN A 96 20.13 -12.09 -21.80
N GLY A 97 19.12 -12.40 -20.97
CA GLY A 97 19.26 -12.62 -19.52
C GLY A 97 19.25 -11.35 -18.67
N ASP A 98 19.00 -10.17 -19.25
CA ASP A 98 18.91 -8.93 -18.46
C ASP A 98 17.54 -8.78 -17.79
N PRO A 99 17.48 -8.33 -16.53
CA PRO A 99 16.21 -8.11 -15.86
C PRO A 99 15.43 -6.98 -16.54
N ARG A 100 14.15 -7.22 -16.76
CA ARG A 100 13.21 -6.28 -17.40
C ARG A 100 12.16 -5.74 -16.45
N GLY A 101 11.79 -6.52 -15.44
CA GLY A 101 10.86 -6.08 -14.41
C GLY A 101 10.94 -6.94 -13.16
N PHE A 102 10.53 -6.33 -12.06
CA PHE A 102 10.52 -6.87 -10.71
C PHE A 102 9.13 -6.66 -10.11
N PHE A 103 8.66 -7.63 -9.33
CA PHE A 103 7.40 -7.60 -8.62
C PHE A 103 7.60 -8.21 -7.24
N TRP A 104 7.63 -7.37 -6.23
CA TRP A 104 7.88 -7.78 -4.85
C TRP A 104 6.61 -7.66 -4.02
N VAL A 105 6.24 -8.74 -3.34
CA VAL A 105 5.22 -8.71 -2.29
C VAL A 105 5.91 -8.85 -0.94
N ARG A 106 5.68 -7.91 -0.03
CA ARG A 106 6.29 -7.91 1.31
C ARG A 106 5.30 -7.56 2.40
N GLN A 107 5.49 -8.12 3.58
CA GLN A 107 4.60 -7.89 4.70
C GLN A 107 5.33 -7.40 5.94
N LYS A 108 4.70 -6.46 6.63
CA LYS A 108 5.23 -5.88 7.87
C LYS A 108 4.07 -5.62 8.83
N GLN A 109 4.34 -5.73 10.12
CA GLN A 109 3.34 -5.49 11.16
C GLN A 109 3.62 -4.16 11.84
N ASN A 110 2.58 -3.49 12.32
CA ASN A 110 2.67 -2.28 13.16
C ASN A 110 3.47 -1.14 12.50
N VAL A 111 3.26 -0.93 11.19
CA VAL A 111 3.86 0.18 10.44
C VAL A 111 2.79 1.13 9.92
N ALA A 112 3.10 2.42 9.88
CA ALA A 112 2.28 3.40 9.16
C ALA A 112 2.44 3.19 7.65
N ALA A 113 1.34 3.14 6.89
CA ALA A 113 1.39 2.81 5.47
C ALA A 113 2.29 3.76 4.69
N GLY A 114 2.14 5.07 4.90
CA GLY A 114 2.93 6.10 4.20
C GLY A 114 4.43 6.00 4.46
N ALA A 115 4.82 5.72 5.71
CA ALA A 115 6.23 5.54 6.05
C ALA A 115 6.80 4.25 5.44
N TYR A 116 6.02 3.18 5.42
CA TYR A 116 6.47 1.92 4.80
C TYR A 116 6.61 2.05 3.29
N LEU A 117 5.64 2.70 2.64
CA LEU A 117 5.66 3.01 1.22
C LEU A 117 6.90 3.83 0.84
N LEU A 118 7.18 4.93 1.56
CA LEU A 118 8.35 5.76 1.27
C LEU A 118 9.66 5.00 1.49
N ALA A 119 9.77 4.25 2.59
CA ALA A 119 10.97 3.47 2.87
C ALA A 119 11.28 2.43 1.80
N ILE A 120 10.26 1.84 1.16
CA ILE A 120 10.45 0.92 0.03
C ILE A 120 11.02 1.68 -1.16
N ILE A 121 10.40 2.79 -1.57
CA ILE A 121 10.85 3.55 -2.74
C ILE A 121 12.27 4.11 -2.53
N GLU A 122 12.55 4.65 -1.35
CA GLU A 122 13.89 5.16 -1.01
C GLU A 122 14.95 4.05 -1.01
N GLY A 123 14.61 2.86 -0.52
CA GLY A 123 15.52 1.70 -0.57
C GLY A 123 15.76 1.19 -2.00
N GLU A 124 14.72 1.17 -2.83
CA GLU A 124 14.78 0.75 -4.24
C GLU A 124 15.57 1.73 -5.12
N THR A 125 15.64 3.00 -4.70
CA THR A 125 16.24 4.08 -5.50
C THR A 125 17.42 4.76 -4.81
N GLU A 126 18.02 4.14 -3.79
CA GLU A 126 19.06 4.74 -2.95
C GLU A 126 20.29 5.26 -3.73
N ASN A 127 20.61 4.63 -4.86
CA ASN A 127 21.76 4.96 -5.72
C ASN A 127 21.33 5.67 -7.01
N GLU A 128 20.11 6.19 -7.06
CA GLU A 128 19.50 6.73 -8.27
C GLU A 128 18.89 8.12 -8.04
N ILE A 129 18.72 8.88 -9.12
CA ILE A 129 17.90 10.10 -9.08
C ILE A 129 16.48 9.69 -9.45
N ALA A 130 15.63 9.54 -8.44
CA ALA A 130 14.22 9.19 -8.61
C ALA A 130 13.29 10.42 -8.57
N HIS A 131 12.28 10.40 -9.43
CA HIS A 131 11.19 11.35 -9.44
C HIS A 131 9.94 10.70 -8.86
N LEU A 132 9.54 11.15 -7.67
CA LEU A 132 8.39 10.60 -6.96
C LEU A 132 7.10 11.28 -7.39
N GLY A 133 6.07 10.46 -7.63
CA GLY A 133 4.70 10.91 -7.75
C GLY A 133 4.12 11.33 -6.40
N LYS A 134 2.93 11.92 -6.43
CA LYS A 134 2.18 12.20 -5.20
C LYS A 134 1.66 10.90 -4.60
N GLN A 135 1.68 10.80 -3.27
CA GLN A 135 0.95 9.75 -2.56
C GLN A 135 -0.54 9.88 -2.88
N ARG A 136 -1.18 8.75 -3.17
CA ARG A 136 -2.61 8.64 -3.47
C ARG A 136 -3.28 7.70 -2.48
N ASN A 137 -4.46 8.06 -2.03
CA ASN A 137 -5.36 7.13 -1.35
C ASN A 137 -6.09 6.31 -2.41
N LEU A 138 -6.09 4.99 -2.25
CA LEU A 138 -6.80 4.05 -3.11
C LEU A 138 -8.09 3.58 -2.41
N PRO A 139 -9.14 3.24 -3.16
CA PRO A 139 -10.23 2.44 -2.63
C PRO A 139 -9.69 1.10 -2.12
N CYS A 140 -10.05 0.72 -0.90
CA CYS A 140 -9.68 -0.58 -0.36
C CYS A 140 -10.59 -1.67 -0.96
N PRO A 141 -10.04 -2.70 -1.63
CA PRO A 141 -10.84 -3.70 -2.35
C PRO A 141 -11.49 -4.76 -1.45
N LYS A 142 -11.21 -4.75 -0.14
CA LYS A 142 -11.69 -5.74 0.83
C LYS A 142 -12.02 -5.06 2.16
N ASP A 143 -13.06 -5.53 2.85
CA ASP A 143 -13.51 -4.98 4.15
C ASP A 143 -12.52 -5.21 5.29
N VAL A 144 -11.58 -6.15 5.13
CA VAL A 144 -10.51 -6.40 6.11
C VAL A 144 -9.44 -5.29 6.11
N LEU A 145 -9.42 -4.45 5.07
CA LEU A 145 -8.47 -3.37 4.88
C LEU A 145 -9.01 -2.07 5.48
N GLU A 146 -8.12 -1.28 6.09
CA GLU A 146 -8.41 0.01 6.71
C GLU A 146 -7.66 1.18 6.05
N GLU A 147 -6.53 0.93 5.40
CA GLU A 147 -5.75 1.94 4.69
C GLU A 147 -5.13 1.33 3.43
N CYS A 148 -5.33 1.99 2.29
CA CYS A 148 -4.81 1.57 1.00
C CYS A 148 -4.22 2.78 0.29
N ILE A 149 -2.92 2.77 0.04
CA ILE A 149 -2.22 3.91 -0.54
C ILE A 149 -1.28 3.48 -1.66
N ALA A 150 -0.92 4.43 -2.52
CA ALA A 150 -0.02 4.19 -3.64
C ALA A 150 0.86 5.40 -3.95
N MET A 151 2.03 5.14 -4.53
CA MET A 151 2.92 6.14 -5.10
C MET A 151 3.67 5.54 -6.27
N SER A 152 3.72 6.27 -7.38
CA SER A 152 4.54 5.92 -8.53
C SER A 152 5.89 6.63 -8.46
N TYR A 153 6.88 6.10 -9.15
CA TYR A 153 8.17 6.76 -9.33
C TYR A 153 8.75 6.44 -10.70
N THR A 154 9.67 7.29 -11.15
CA THR A 154 10.55 7.02 -12.30
C THR A 154 11.99 7.29 -11.89
N SER A 155 12.95 6.63 -12.52
CA SER A 155 14.37 6.86 -12.26
C SER A 155 15.22 6.41 -13.45
N THR A 156 16.53 6.59 -13.34
CA THR A 156 17.52 6.02 -14.26
C THR A 156 18.43 5.08 -13.50
N ALA A 157 18.42 3.81 -13.91
CA ALA A 157 19.21 2.73 -13.33
C ALA A 157 20.39 2.39 -14.23
N LYS A 158 21.42 1.76 -13.66
CA LYS A 158 22.51 1.15 -14.43
C LYS A 158 22.19 -0.31 -14.73
N ASP A 159 22.31 -0.72 -15.99
CA ASP A 159 22.25 -2.14 -16.33
C ASP A 159 23.59 -2.87 -16.07
N LYS A 160 23.64 -4.16 -16.39
CA LYS A 160 24.85 -4.99 -16.20
C LYS A 160 26.06 -4.51 -17.00
N THR A 161 25.86 -3.70 -18.03
CA THR A 161 26.93 -3.10 -18.85
C THR A 161 27.36 -1.73 -18.34
N GLY A 162 26.66 -1.17 -17.34
CA GLY A 162 26.86 0.19 -16.84
C GLY A 162 26.14 1.26 -17.68
N ALA A 163 25.30 0.86 -18.63
CA ALA A 163 24.50 1.79 -19.42
C ALA A 163 23.29 2.30 -18.62
N ASP A 164 22.90 3.54 -18.89
CA ASP A 164 21.70 4.14 -18.31
C ASP A 164 20.43 3.55 -18.92
N VAL A 165 19.52 3.11 -18.07
CA VAL A 165 18.22 2.56 -18.45
C VAL A 165 17.12 3.29 -17.69
N ALA A 166 16.18 3.87 -18.44
CA ALA A 166 14.99 4.48 -17.87
C ALA A 166 14.06 3.40 -17.29
N VAL A 167 13.65 3.60 -16.05
CA VAL A 167 12.72 2.71 -15.35
C VAL A 167 11.54 3.47 -14.79
N GLN A 168 10.46 2.75 -14.56
CA GLN A 168 9.30 3.23 -13.84
C GLN A 168 8.77 2.16 -12.90
N GLY A 169 8.09 2.60 -11.85
CA GLY A 169 7.55 1.70 -10.86
C GLY A 169 6.46 2.34 -10.02
N TYR A 170 5.90 1.52 -9.14
CA TYR A 170 4.98 1.96 -8.11
C TYR A 170 5.09 1.08 -6.89
N VAL A 171 4.77 1.67 -5.74
CA VAL A 171 4.53 0.96 -4.51
C VAL A 171 3.09 1.19 -4.09
N GLU A 172 2.42 0.10 -3.72
CA GLU A 172 1.10 0.11 -3.10
C GLU A 172 1.18 -0.57 -1.74
N VAL A 173 0.51 -0.01 -0.74
CA VAL A 173 0.45 -0.58 0.61
C VAL A 173 -1.01 -0.75 1.02
N TYR A 174 -1.32 -1.96 1.48
CA TYR A 174 -2.63 -2.40 1.93
C TYR A 174 -2.54 -2.80 3.40
N VAL A 175 -3.11 -2.01 4.30
CA VAL A 175 -3.11 -2.25 5.74
C VAL A 175 -4.42 -2.89 6.15
N ARG A 176 -4.33 -4.05 6.81
CA ARG A 176 -5.46 -4.73 7.42
C ARG A 176 -5.78 -4.16 8.80
N LYS A 177 -7.02 -4.36 9.25
CA LYS A 177 -7.49 -3.98 10.59
C LYS A 177 -6.70 -4.62 11.75
N ASP A 178 -6.05 -5.76 11.50
CA ASP A 178 -5.13 -6.43 12.44
C ASP A 178 -3.68 -5.89 12.41
N LYS A 179 -3.48 -4.74 11.73
CA LYS A 179 -2.20 -4.01 11.61
C LYS A 179 -1.10 -4.75 10.86
N VAL A 180 -1.47 -5.71 10.01
CA VAL A 180 -0.58 -6.27 8.98
C VAL A 180 -0.67 -5.42 7.71
N ALA A 181 0.45 -4.87 7.27
CA ALA A 181 0.61 -4.15 6.02
C ALA A 181 1.23 -5.06 4.95
N THR A 182 0.57 -5.19 3.81
CA THR A 182 1.08 -5.86 2.61
C THR A 182 1.47 -4.78 1.60
N ALA A 183 2.74 -4.72 1.24
CA ALA A 183 3.26 -3.88 0.18
C ALA A 183 3.43 -4.68 -1.11
N ILE A 184 3.05 -4.06 -2.23
CA ILE A 184 3.39 -4.48 -3.58
C ILE A 184 4.32 -3.42 -4.14
N ASP A 185 5.54 -3.81 -4.47
CA ASP A 185 6.52 -2.98 -5.17
C ASP A 185 6.71 -3.55 -6.57
N PHE A 186 6.44 -2.73 -7.57
CA PHE A 186 6.62 -3.10 -8.96
C PHE A 186 7.55 -2.11 -9.64
N ARG A 187 8.50 -2.66 -10.39
CA ARG A 187 9.44 -1.88 -11.19
C ARG A 187 9.66 -2.52 -12.54
N THR A 188 9.79 -1.72 -13.58
CA THR A 188 10.09 -2.20 -14.92
C THR A 188 10.92 -1.19 -15.70
N ARG A 189 11.66 -1.67 -16.70
CA ARG A 189 12.19 -0.82 -17.75
C ARG A 189 11.05 -0.19 -18.55
N VAL A 190 11.21 1.06 -18.96
CA VAL A 190 10.17 1.80 -19.70
C VAL A 190 9.86 1.16 -21.06
N ASP A 191 10.87 0.58 -21.72
CA ASP A 191 10.73 -0.10 -23.03
C ASP A 191 9.96 -1.43 -22.95
N TYR A 192 9.81 -2.00 -21.76
CA TYR A 192 9.08 -3.24 -21.50
C TYR A 192 7.78 -3.03 -20.70
N ALA A 193 7.51 -1.79 -20.27
CA ALA A 193 6.45 -1.46 -19.33
C ALA A 193 5.05 -1.96 -19.74
N PRO A 194 4.58 -1.84 -20.99
CA PRO A 194 3.22 -2.28 -21.34
C PRO A 194 2.96 -3.75 -21.04
N LYS A 195 3.95 -4.63 -21.23
CA LYS A 195 3.83 -6.06 -20.92
C LYS A 195 3.97 -6.31 -19.42
N ALA A 196 4.97 -5.70 -18.78
CA ALA A 196 5.22 -5.91 -17.36
C ALA A 196 4.07 -5.40 -16.49
N GLU A 197 3.45 -4.27 -16.84
CA GLU A 197 2.31 -3.71 -16.12
C GLU A 197 1.06 -4.59 -16.26
N ALA A 198 0.79 -5.10 -17.47
CA ALA A 198 -0.30 -6.05 -17.70
C ALA A 198 -0.13 -7.33 -16.87
N ASP A 199 1.11 -7.79 -16.68
CA ASP A 199 1.41 -8.93 -15.82
C ASP A 199 1.26 -8.58 -14.34
N ALA A 200 1.81 -7.44 -13.92
CA ALA A 200 1.76 -6.96 -12.55
C ALA A 200 0.32 -6.79 -12.06
N ILE A 201 -0.61 -6.33 -12.92
CA ILE A 201 -2.04 -6.24 -12.60
C ILE A 201 -2.63 -7.62 -12.25
N GLN A 202 -2.27 -8.65 -13.02
CA GLN A 202 -2.76 -10.01 -12.79
C GLN A 202 -2.13 -10.63 -11.53
N MET A 203 -0.81 -10.49 -11.34
CA MET A 203 -0.13 -10.96 -10.14
C MET A 203 -0.65 -10.24 -8.89
N LYS A 204 -0.83 -8.92 -8.94
CA LYS A 204 -1.48 -8.12 -7.90
C LYS A 204 -2.88 -8.64 -7.56
N THR A 205 -3.67 -9.02 -8.56
CA THR A 205 -5.00 -9.58 -8.32
C THR A 205 -4.95 -10.83 -7.44
N SER A 206 -3.95 -11.70 -7.62
CA SER A 206 -3.76 -12.87 -6.75
C SER A 206 -3.43 -12.48 -5.30
N VAL A 207 -2.58 -11.45 -5.11
CA VAL A 207 -2.25 -10.90 -3.79
C VAL A 207 -3.52 -10.36 -3.12
N LEU A 208 -4.28 -9.52 -3.82
CA LEU A 208 -5.50 -8.92 -3.28
C LEU A 208 -6.61 -9.94 -2.98
N ASN A 209 -6.69 -11.02 -3.74
CA ASN A 209 -7.63 -12.10 -3.47
C ASN A 209 -7.30 -12.88 -2.20
N SER A 210 -6.03 -12.90 -1.80
CA SER A 210 -5.53 -13.59 -0.61
C SER A 210 -5.50 -12.74 0.67
N LEU A 211 -5.92 -11.46 0.60
CA LEU A 211 -5.96 -10.54 1.74
C LEU A 211 -7.16 -10.73 2.66
#